data_AF-A0A542DAW4-F1
#
_entry.id   AF-A0A542DAW4-F1
#
_cell.length_a   1.000
_cell.length_b   1.000
_cell.length_c   1.000
_cell.angle_alpha   90.00
_cell.angle_beta   90.00
_cell.angle_gamma   90.00
#
_symmetry.space_group_name_H-M   'P 1'
#
loop_
_entity.id
_entity.type
_entity.pdbx_description
1 polymer ?
#
loop_
_entity_poly.entity_id
_entity_poly.type
_entity_poly.pdbx_seq_one_letter_code
_entity_poly.pdbx_strand_id
1 'polypeptide(L)'
;MTNQQISEQPGTIAGWAEDDDGLFADDRSTAHPPEGLVTLRYLRDAVVRHMRIWIVLAVIGFTGGLATYFLLPAPHQAAARLLVTTREGDDPVKAMATEISLATSRTVAERTIALLGLPETPDELLGEYTATMLTDRVLQIQAQAKTDDQATKLATILAQTYLIFRREQIGLDEGPLRKDLTAAQNDLTLARQAVVAAGDDPNNPQHPNSPEVARFNAAGDKFRFVQQQLLDQTTRASKMNASRLLDTPSPVLVHAKRVLAIKAGTGLIAGLFLGIGFIVVRALLSDRLWKRQDVSNALGARVRLSTGRPPRSLLPFANALRPSQSRHPEIRLLSQHLGQRIVWSKRPTPALAVISVDDVPACALAVASLAVALADEGKHVLVADLTGTGALAHRLGVKELGTRESQFSEAGRRIDVFVPDPDGLPPEGCYLRLGENNRPSGSADVQLDAAWDVADLVLTLATLSPAIGADHLGSWASRAAVVVTAGKSTSAKVRATGEMLRLAGLDIDSAIVLNADRTDEGVGVADAEASTTTADLEMFAR
;
A
#
# COMPACT_ATOMS: atom_id res chain seq x y z
N MET A 1 -65.84 -61.31 10.62
CA MET A 1 -66.45 -60.44 11.65
C MET A 1 -65.30 -60.02 12.55
N THR A 2 -64.74 -58.82 12.52
CA THR A 2 -65.25 -57.47 12.21
C THR A 2 -64.02 -56.64 11.77
N ASN A 3 -63.88 -56.30 10.48
CA ASN A 3 -64.01 -54.93 9.90
C ASN A 3 -63.02 -53.90 10.53
N GLN A 4 -62.09 -53.24 9.82
CA GLN A 4 -62.20 -52.45 8.58
C GLN A 4 -60.79 -52.04 8.07
N GLN A 5 -60.45 -52.20 6.77
CA GLN A 5 -60.53 -51.25 5.63
C GLN A 5 -59.34 -50.24 5.53
N ILE A 6 -58.47 -50.33 4.49
CA ILE A 6 -58.49 -49.66 3.14
C ILE A 6 -57.38 -48.58 3.10
N SER A 7 -56.25 -48.83 2.42
CA SER A 7 -55.78 -48.28 1.10
C SER A 7 -55.28 -46.82 1.21
N GLU A 8 -54.18 -46.33 0.61
CA GLU A 8 -53.60 -46.44 -0.73
C GLU A 8 -52.14 -45.91 -0.72
N GLN A 9 -51.24 -46.54 -1.49
CA GLN A 9 -50.26 -45.86 -2.36
C GLN A 9 -50.84 -45.99 -3.80
N PRO A 10 -50.50 -45.16 -4.82
CA PRO A 10 -49.21 -44.49 -5.05
C PRO A 10 -49.27 -43.09 -5.72
N GLY A 11 -48.11 -42.44 -5.86
CA GLY A 11 -48.01 -41.18 -6.62
C GLY A 11 -46.56 -40.75 -6.87
N THR A 12 -45.80 -41.53 -7.62
CA THR A 12 -44.53 -41.11 -8.23
C THR A 12 -44.81 -40.41 -9.57
N ILE A 13 -44.56 -39.09 -9.64
CA ILE A 13 -44.16 -38.40 -10.88
C ILE A 13 -43.13 -37.31 -10.55
N ALA A 14 -41.96 -37.48 -11.16
CA ALA A 14 -40.86 -36.56 -11.47
C ALA A 14 -40.85 -35.13 -10.87
N GLY A 15 -39.76 -34.83 -10.16
CA GLY A 15 -39.29 -33.48 -9.90
C GLY A 15 -37.79 -33.50 -9.61
N TRP A 16 -37.00 -33.18 -10.64
CA TRP A 16 -35.65 -32.58 -10.62
C TRP A 16 -34.58 -33.21 -9.72
N ALA A 17 -33.61 -33.84 -10.39
CA ALA A 17 -32.29 -34.07 -9.85
C ALA A 17 -31.63 -32.72 -9.52
N GLU A 18 -31.40 -32.48 -8.24
CA GLU A 18 -30.32 -31.63 -7.76
C GLU A 18 -29.30 -32.56 -7.12
N ASP A 19 -28.19 -32.78 -7.84
CA ASP A 19 -26.94 -33.21 -7.27
C ASP A 19 -26.53 -32.14 -6.25
N ASP A 20 -26.90 -32.36 -4.99
CA ASP A 20 -26.46 -31.54 -3.86
C ASP A 20 -25.18 -32.17 -3.31
N ASP A 21 -24.08 -31.79 -3.94
CA ASP A 21 -22.73 -32.09 -3.51
C ASP A 21 -22.60 -31.61 -2.05
N GLY A 22 -22.45 -32.55 -1.12
CA GLY A 22 -22.24 -32.30 0.32
C GLY A 22 -20.90 -31.62 0.65
N LEU A 23 -20.51 -30.61 -0.12
CA LEU A 23 -19.29 -29.79 0.00
C LEU A 23 -19.46 -28.57 0.93
N PHE A 24 -20.67 -28.35 1.46
CA PHE A 24 -20.95 -27.26 2.40
C PHE A 24 -21.79 -27.69 3.61
N ALA A 25 -21.57 -28.91 4.11
CA ALA A 25 -21.92 -29.20 5.50
C ALA A 25 -21.03 -28.31 6.38
N ASP A 26 -21.64 -27.26 6.94
CA ASP A 26 -21.07 -26.32 7.91
C ASP A 26 -20.73 -27.07 9.21
N ASP A 27 -19.70 -27.90 9.15
CA ASP A 27 -19.05 -28.48 10.31
C ASP A 27 -18.35 -27.32 11.00
N ARG A 28 -18.94 -26.85 12.11
CA ARG A 28 -18.36 -25.79 12.94
C ARG A 28 -17.03 -26.28 13.48
N SER A 29 -15.97 -25.97 12.73
CA SER A 29 -14.61 -26.37 13.04
C SER A 29 -14.20 -25.80 14.40
N THR A 30 -13.96 -26.69 15.36
CA THR A 30 -13.26 -26.45 16.63
C THR A 30 -11.74 -26.29 16.44
N ALA A 31 -11.29 -25.96 15.22
CA ALA A 31 -9.88 -25.81 14.90
C ALA A 31 -9.41 -24.36 15.17
N HIS A 32 -8.76 -24.17 16.31
CA HIS A 32 -7.80 -23.10 16.50
C HIS A 32 -6.78 -23.13 15.35
N PRO A 33 -6.54 -22.04 14.60
CA PRO A 33 -5.30 -21.97 13.86
C PRO A 33 -4.17 -21.73 14.87
N PRO A 34 -3.03 -22.41 14.71
CA PRO A 34 -1.82 -22.09 15.44
C PRO A 34 -1.38 -20.65 15.11
N GLU A 35 -0.49 -20.13 15.94
CA GLU A 35 0.31 -18.93 15.67
C GLU A 35 0.77 -18.92 14.20
N GLY A 36 0.19 -18.08 13.33
CA GLY A 36 0.74 -17.84 11.99
C GLY A 36 -0.20 -17.57 10.82
N LEU A 37 -1.51 -17.91 10.89
CA LEU A 37 -2.40 -17.64 9.75
C LEU A 37 -3.14 -16.30 9.92
N VAL A 38 -2.51 -15.25 9.43
CA VAL A 38 -3.11 -13.92 9.26
C VAL A 38 -4.32 -14.08 8.35
N THR A 39 -5.51 -14.04 8.93
CA THR A 39 -6.75 -14.18 8.16
C THR A 39 -6.95 -12.96 7.25
N LEU A 40 -7.48 -13.17 6.04
CA LEU A 40 -7.87 -12.08 5.13
C LEU A 40 -8.78 -11.05 5.81
N ARG A 41 -9.62 -11.50 6.74
CA ARG A 41 -10.48 -10.64 7.56
C ARG A 41 -9.67 -9.71 8.46
N TYR A 42 -8.64 -10.22 9.17
CA TYR A 42 -7.76 -9.38 9.98
C TYR A 42 -7.09 -8.28 9.14
N LEU A 43 -6.62 -8.63 7.93
CA LEU A 43 -5.97 -7.68 7.04
C LEU A 43 -6.93 -6.62 6.51
N ARG A 44 -8.15 -7.03 6.11
CA ARG A 44 -9.22 -6.12 5.72
C ARG A 44 -9.55 -5.13 6.84
N ASP A 45 -9.73 -5.62 8.06
CA ASP A 45 -10.05 -4.80 9.22
C ASP A 45 -8.94 -3.77 9.48
N ALA A 46 -7.67 -4.19 9.35
CA ALA A 46 -6.52 -3.29 9.49
C ALA A 46 -6.52 -2.16 8.44
N VAL A 47 -6.82 -2.47 7.17
CA VAL A 47 -6.90 -1.48 6.08
C VAL A 47 -8.04 -0.48 6.30
N VAL A 48 -9.21 -0.95 6.73
CA VAL A 48 -10.38 -0.09 7.03
C VAL A 48 -10.07 0.82 8.23
N ARG A 49 -9.45 0.28 9.29
CA ARG A 49 -9.13 1.03 10.50
C ARG A 49 -8.14 2.16 10.24
N HIS A 50 -7.18 1.94 9.37
CA HIS A 50 -6.13 2.89 9.03
C HIS A 50 -6.42 3.65 7.72
N MET A 51 -7.69 3.79 7.35
CA MET A 51 -8.12 4.42 6.10
C MET A 51 -7.48 5.79 5.85
N ARG A 52 -7.37 6.61 6.91
CA ARG A 52 -6.76 7.93 6.83
C ARG A 52 -5.31 7.89 6.37
N ILE A 53 -4.54 6.89 6.79
CA ILE A 53 -3.11 6.79 6.48
C ILE A 53 -2.91 6.50 5.00
N TRP A 54 -3.58 5.48 4.46
CA TRP A 54 -3.42 5.14 3.05
C TRP A 54 -4.06 6.18 2.13
N ILE A 55 -5.15 6.84 2.54
CA ILE A 55 -5.72 7.97 1.77
C ILE A 55 -4.72 9.12 1.69
N VAL A 56 -4.05 9.48 2.79
CA VAL A 56 -3.02 10.53 2.76
C VAL A 56 -1.89 10.15 1.81
N LEU A 57 -1.44 8.90 1.82
CA LEU A 57 -0.41 8.44 0.89
C LEU A 57 -0.89 8.43 -0.57
N ALA A 58 -2.15 8.10 -0.83
CA ALA A 58 -2.77 8.19 -2.14
C ALA A 58 -2.84 9.65 -2.64
N VAL A 59 -3.18 10.60 -1.76
CA VAL A 59 -3.19 12.04 -2.07
C VAL A 59 -1.77 12.56 -2.34
N ILE A 60 -0.77 12.10 -1.58
CA ILE A 60 0.65 12.41 -1.82
C ILE A 60 1.09 11.85 -3.18
N GLY A 61 0.72 10.61 -3.50
CA GLY A 61 1.00 10.01 -4.82
C GLY A 61 0.33 10.78 -5.95
N PHE A 62 -0.93 11.19 -5.79
CA PHE A 62 -1.66 12.00 -6.75
C PHE A 62 -1.01 13.38 -6.97
N THR A 63 -0.66 14.08 -5.90
CA THR A 63 0.02 15.38 -5.97
C THR A 63 1.42 15.25 -6.57
N GLY A 64 2.17 14.19 -6.26
CA GLY A 64 3.43 13.87 -6.92
C GLY A 64 3.25 13.61 -8.42
N GLY A 65 2.23 12.84 -8.81
CA GLY A 65 1.88 12.60 -10.21
C GLY A 65 1.57 13.91 -10.97
N LEU A 66 0.79 14.81 -10.35
CA LEU A 66 0.54 16.14 -10.90
C LEU A 66 1.81 16.99 -11.00
N ALA A 67 2.68 16.96 -9.99
CA ALA A 67 3.93 17.70 -10.00
C ALA A 67 4.83 17.30 -11.18
N THR A 68 4.89 16.01 -11.52
CA THR A 68 5.70 15.56 -12.68
C THR A 68 5.27 16.19 -14.00
N TYR A 69 3.98 16.51 -14.18
CA TYR A 69 3.50 17.18 -15.38
C TYR A 69 4.08 18.60 -15.53
N PHE A 70 4.27 19.31 -14.41
CA PHE A 70 4.81 20.67 -14.42
C PHE A 70 6.35 20.71 -14.43
N LEU A 71 7.00 19.75 -13.76
CA LEU A 71 8.46 19.69 -13.69
C LEU A 71 9.09 19.06 -14.95
N LEU A 72 8.39 18.15 -15.61
CA LEU A 72 8.87 17.40 -16.77
C LEU A 72 7.82 17.47 -17.89
N PRO A 73 7.70 18.63 -18.58
CA PRO A 73 6.78 18.77 -19.70
C PRO A 73 7.15 17.80 -20.83
N ALA A 74 6.14 17.22 -21.47
CA ALA A 74 6.37 16.38 -22.65
C ALA A 74 6.94 17.25 -23.79
N PRO A 75 7.93 16.74 -24.56
CA PRO A 75 8.47 17.48 -25.69
C PRO A 75 7.40 17.68 -26.76
N HIS A 76 7.47 18.80 -27.46
CA HIS A 76 6.62 19.09 -28.60
C HIS A 76 7.13 18.29 -29.81
N GLN A 77 6.22 17.70 -30.57
CA GLN A 77 6.58 16.79 -31.66
C GLN A 77 5.95 17.23 -32.97
N ALA A 78 6.67 17.12 -34.08
CA ALA A 78 6.16 17.32 -35.42
C ALA A 78 6.64 16.20 -36.35
N ALA A 79 5.82 15.82 -37.32
CA ALA A 79 6.14 14.71 -38.22
C ALA A 79 6.03 15.12 -39.69
N ALA A 80 7.10 14.92 -40.44
CA ALA A 80 7.15 15.10 -41.90
C ALA A 80 6.97 13.73 -42.58
N ARG A 81 6.10 13.65 -43.58
CA ARG A 81 5.87 12.43 -44.35
C ARG A 81 6.43 12.58 -45.76
N LEU A 82 7.28 11.65 -46.16
CA LEU A 82 7.95 11.66 -47.45
C LEU A 82 7.50 10.45 -48.27
N LEU A 83 7.18 10.70 -49.53
CA LEU A 83 7.03 9.65 -50.52
C LEU A 83 8.42 9.34 -51.10
N VAL A 84 8.85 8.09 -50.96
CA VAL A 84 10.16 7.60 -51.41
C VAL A 84 9.96 6.64 -52.59
N THR A 85 10.75 6.83 -53.64
CA THR A 85 10.73 5.99 -54.85
C THR A 85 12.00 5.15 -54.95
N THR A 86 11.84 3.83 -54.94
CA THR A 86 12.94 2.85 -54.92
C THR A 86 13.34 2.41 -56.34
N ARG A 87 14.47 1.70 -56.48
CA ARG A 87 14.91 1.14 -57.76
C ARG A 87 13.96 0.02 -58.21
N GLU A 88 13.76 -0.08 -59.53
CA GLU A 88 12.98 -1.18 -60.11
C GLU A 88 13.70 -2.51 -59.86
N GLY A 89 13.02 -3.47 -59.23
CA GLY A 89 13.54 -4.79 -58.89
C GLY A 89 14.08 -4.95 -57.47
N ASP A 90 14.23 -3.86 -56.70
CA ASP A 90 14.64 -3.93 -55.29
C ASP A 90 13.48 -4.39 -54.39
N ASP A 91 13.81 -5.12 -53.33
CA ASP A 91 12.89 -5.41 -52.23
C ASP A 91 12.49 -4.10 -51.51
N PRO A 92 11.21 -3.67 -51.57
CA PRO A 92 10.78 -2.40 -51.01
C PRO A 92 11.09 -2.25 -49.51
N VAL A 93 11.05 -3.33 -48.74
CA VAL A 93 11.29 -3.30 -47.30
C VAL A 93 12.77 -3.03 -46.99
N LYS A 94 13.67 -3.72 -47.69
CA LYS A 94 15.13 -3.52 -47.54
C LYS A 94 15.57 -2.15 -48.05
N ALA A 95 15.00 -1.71 -49.18
CA ALA A 95 15.24 -0.38 -49.71
C ALA A 95 14.85 0.68 -48.67
N MET A 96 13.65 0.59 -48.08
CA MET A 96 13.20 1.56 -47.08
C MET A 96 14.01 1.51 -45.77
N ALA A 97 14.52 0.36 -45.34
CA ALA A 97 15.45 0.29 -44.21
C ALA A 97 16.77 1.04 -44.47
N THR A 98 17.24 1.00 -45.73
CA THR A 98 18.39 1.79 -46.17
C THR A 98 18.07 3.28 -46.13
N GLU A 99 16.88 3.67 -46.58
CA GLU A 99 16.40 5.06 -46.55
C GLU A 99 16.28 5.60 -45.11
N ILE A 100 15.80 4.79 -44.15
CA ILE A 100 15.81 5.13 -42.72
C ILE A 100 17.24 5.39 -42.22
N SER A 101 18.18 4.53 -42.61
CA SER A 101 19.59 4.65 -42.21
C SER A 101 20.25 5.89 -42.81
N LEU A 102 19.90 6.26 -44.04
CA LEU A 102 20.36 7.50 -44.68
C LEU A 102 19.76 8.74 -44.00
N ALA A 103 18.46 8.71 -43.65
CA ALA A 103 17.78 9.80 -42.94
C ALA A 103 18.32 10.01 -41.52
N THR A 104 18.80 8.95 -40.87
CA THR A 104 19.43 8.96 -39.53
C THR A 104 20.96 8.99 -39.59
N SER A 105 21.52 9.40 -40.73
CA SER A 105 22.97 9.53 -40.90
C SER A 105 23.49 10.83 -40.26
N ARG A 106 24.72 10.76 -39.75
CA ARG A 106 25.44 11.90 -39.19
C ARG A 106 25.55 13.07 -40.18
N THR A 107 25.71 12.79 -41.48
CA THR A 107 25.80 13.83 -42.52
C THR A 107 24.52 14.63 -42.67
N VAL A 108 23.34 14.00 -42.55
CA VAL A 108 22.05 14.70 -42.58
C VAL A 108 21.89 15.57 -41.33
N ALA A 109 22.29 15.06 -40.16
CA ALA A 109 22.28 15.81 -38.90
C ALA A 109 23.23 17.04 -38.97
N GLU A 110 24.48 16.86 -39.40
CA GLU A 110 25.47 17.95 -39.54
C GLU A 110 25.00 19.06 -40.48
N ARG A 111 24.43 18.70 -41.63
CA ARG A 111 23.88 19.67 -42.58
C ARG A 111 22.67 20.41 -42.00
N THR A 112 21.82 19.71 -41.25
CA THR A 112 20.66 20.31 -40.58
C THR A 112 21.11 21.31 -39.52
N ILE A 113 22.11 20.96 -38.71
CA ILE A 113 22.72 21.85 -37.72
C ILE A 113 23.28 23.11 -38.39
N ALA A 114 24.01 22.94 -39.50
CA ALA A 114 24.58 24.06 -40.25
C ALA A 114 23.50 25.00 -40.83
N LEU A 115 22.37 24.46 -41.30
CA LEU A 115 21.27 25.25 -41.87
C LEU A 115 20.45 25.99 -40.81
N LEU A 116 20.24 25.38 -39.63
CA LEU A 116 19.44 25.96 -38.55
C LEU A 116 20.28 26.75 -37.53
N GLY A 117 21.61 26.68 -37.61
CA GLY A 117 22.51 27.31 -36.64
C GLY A 117 22.34 26.75 -35.23
N LEU A 118 22.08 25.44 -35.11
CA LEU A 118 21.87 24.80 -33.80
C LEU A 118 23.19 24.72 -33.02
N PRO A 119 23.17 24.92 -31.70
CA PRO A 119 24.36 24.82 -30.84
C PRO A 119 24.74 23.37 -30.49
N GLU A 120 23.89 22.41 -30.85
CA GLU A 120 24.00 21.00 -30.50
C GLU A 120 24.95 20.23 -31.43
N THR A 121 25.45 19.11 -30.93
CA THR A 121 26.25 18.17 -31.71
C THR A 121 25.38 17.27 -32.60
N PRO A 122 25.93 16.66 -33.67
CA PRO A 122 25.18 15.72 -34.51
C PRO A 122 24.57 14.54 -33.74
N ASP A 123 25.28 14.04 -32.72
CA ASP A 123 24.82 12.91 -31.91
C ASP A 123 23.66 13.32 -30.98
N GLU A 124 23.68 14.54 -30.44
CA GLU A 124 22.56 15.11 -29.68
C GLU A 124 21.34 15.28 -30.57
N LEU A 125 21.50 15.86 -31.76
CA LEU A 125 20.40 16.04 -32.71
C LEU A 125 19.80 14.69 -33.16
N LEU A 126 20.60 13.65 -33.36
CA LEU A 126 20.12 12.30 -33.67
C LEU A 126 19.24 11.71 -32.54
N GLY A 127 19.38 12.18 -31.30
CA GLY A 127 18.48 11.84 -30.19
C GLY A 127 17.13 12.59 -30.23
N GLU A 128 17.06 13.70 -30.97
CA GLU A 128 15.86 14.55 -31.04
C GLU A 128 14.91 14.17 -32.18
N TYR A 129 15.30 13.31 -33.11
CA TYR A 129 14.43 12.85 -34.19
C TYR A 129 14.54 11.35 -34.46
N THR A 130 13.51 10.82 -35.10
CA THR A 130 13.46 9.42 -35.54
C THR A 130 12.93 9.35 -36.97
N ALA A 131 13.33 8.30 -37.69
CA ALA A 131 12.79 7.98 -39.00
C ALA A 131 12.14 6.59 -38.96
N THR A 132 10.86 6.53 -39.32
CA THR A 132 10.06 5.29 -39.26
C THR A 132 9.37 5.03 -40.59
N MET A 133 9.32 3.77 -41.00
CA MET A 133 8.58 3.33 -42.18
C MET A 133 7.09 3.26 -41.84
N LEU A 134 6.26 4.05 -42.53
CA LEU A 134 4.80 3.96 -42.41
C LEU A 134 4.21 2.97 -43.43
N THR A 135 4.78 2.96 -44.64
CA THR A 135 4.52 1.95 -45.67
C THR A 135 5.79 1.65 -46.44
N ASP A 136 5.74 0.71 -47.38
CA ASP A 136 6.82 0.40 -48.34
C ASP A 136 7.35 1.59 -49.17
N ARG A 137 6.60 2.70 -49.21
CA ARG A 137 6.95 3.93 -49.95
C ARG A 137 6.80 5.21 -49.14
N VAL A 138 6.33 5.16 -47.90
CA VAL A 138 6.14 6.35 -47.06
C VAL A 138 7.05 6.30 -45.85
N LEU A 139 7.99 7.24 -45.79
CA LEU A 139 8.89 7.47 -44.66
C LEU A 139 8.35 8.61 -43.80
N GLN A 140 8.29 8.42 -42.49
CA GLN A 140 7.94 9.48 -41.54
C GLN A 140 9.20 9.88 -40.77
N ILE A 141 9.54 11.17 -40.79
CA ILE A 141 10.57 11.77 -39.94
C ILE A 141 9.87 12.55 -38.83
N GLN A 142 10.02 12.11 -37.59
CA GLN A 142 9.42 12.73 -36.42
C GLN A 142 10.50 13.43 -35.60
N ALA A 143 10.37 14.74 -35.43
CA ALA A 143 11.29 15.57 -34.67
C ALA A 143 10.65 16.07 -33.36
N GLN A 144 11.48 16.25 -32.34
CA GLN A 144 11.10 16.72 -31.01
C GLN A 144 11.77 18.05 -30.75
N ALA A 145 11.07 18.99 -30.11
CA ALA A 145 11.64 20.27 -29.70
C ALA A 145 10.92 20.86 -28.48
N LYS A 146 11.37 22.02 -28.03
CA LYS A 146 10.77 22.74 -26.90
C LYS A 146 9.46 23.44 -27.26
N THR A 147 9.20 23.71 -28.54
CA THR A 147 7.97 24.35 -29.02
C THR A 147 7.49 23.72 -30.31
N ASP A 148 6.18 23.85 -30.60
CA ASP A 148 5.56 23.35 -31.83
C ASP A 148 6.20 23.94 -33.10
N ASP A 149 6.54 25.24 -33.08
CA ASP A 149 7.18 25.93 -34.22
C ASP A 149 8.61 25.42 -34.44
N GLN A 150 9.39 25.22 -33.37
CA GLN A 150 10.73 24.64 -33.47
C GLN A 150 10.68 23.20 -33.98
N ALA A 151 9.77 22.37 -33.46
CA ALA A 151 9.61 20.99 -33.91
C ALA A 151 9.24 20.93 -35.40
N THR A 152 8.33 21.81 -35.83
CA THR A 152 7.89 21.91 -37.23
C THR A 152 9.01 22.35 -38.17
N LYS A 153 9.78 23.38 -37.79
CA LYS A 153 10.95 23.84 -38.55
C LYS A 153 12.02 22.75 -38.62
N LEU A 154 12.32 22.10 -37.50
CA LEU A 154 13.29 21.01 -37.43
C LEU A 154 12.90 19.85 -38.35
N ALA A 155 11.66 19.37 -38.26
CA ALA A 155 11.13 18.32 -39.12
C ALA A 155 11.17 18.71 -40.62
N THR A 156 10.89 19.98 -40.94
CA THR A 156 10.92 20.49 -42.32
C THR A 156 12.34 20.46 -42.87
N ILE A 157 13.31 21.02 -42.15
CA ILE A 157 14.69 21.09 -42.60
C ILE A 157 15.34 19.70 -42.66
N LEU A 158 15.04 18.82 -41.69
CA LEU A 158 15.49 17.43 -41.73
C LEU A 158 14.99 16.72 -43.01
N ALA A 159 13.70 16.84 -43.32
CA ALA A 159 13.11 16.22 -44.51
C ALA A 159 13.72 16.77 -45.80
N GLN A 160 13.91 18.09 -45.89
CA GLN A 160 14.53 18.72 -47.07
C GLN A 160 16.00 18.31 -47.23
N THR A 161 16.76 18.33 -46.14
CA THR A 161 18.18 17.97 -46.11
C THR A 161 18.39 16.52 -46.51
N TYR A 162 17.54 15.61 -46.00
CA TYR A 162 17.53 14.22 -46.42
C TYR A 162 17.24 14.07 -47.91
N LEU A 163 16.23 14.75 -48.47
CA LEU A 163 15.93 14.68 -49.91
C LEU A 163 17.07 15.24 -50.78
N ILE A 164 17.80 16.25 -50.31
CA ILE A 164 19.01 16.76 -50.97
C ILE A 164 20.12 15.70 -50.94
N PHE A 165 20.43 15.19 -49.75
CA PHE A 165 21.48 14.18 -49.56
C PHE A 165 21.21 12.91 -50.36
N ARG A 166 19.95 12.47 -50.42
CA ARG A 166 19.52 11.31 -51.21
C ARG A 166 19.76 11.51 -52.71
N ARG A 167 19.46 12.68 -53.26
CA ARG A 167 19.73 13.00 -54.68
C ARG A 167 21.22 12.94 -54.99
N GLU A 168 22.08 13.40 -54.06
CA GLU A 168 23.53 13.28 -54.19
C GLU A 168 23.98 11.82 -54.20
N GLN A 169 23.47 10.99 -53.27
CA GLN A 169 23.79 9.56 -53.21
C GLN A 169 23.39 8.82 -54.49
N ILE A 170 22.23 9.14 -55.07
CA ILE A 170 21.81 8.59 -56.37
C ILE A 170 22.76 9.00 -57.51
N GLY A 171 23.31 10.22 -57.45
CA GLY A 171 24.20 10.76 -58.48
C GLY A 171 25.66 10.28 -58.41
N LEU A 172 26.10 9.66 -57.31
CA LEU A 172 27.48 9.18 -57.15
C LEU A 172 27.88 8.15 -58.20
N ASP A 173 26.92 7.36 -58.68
CA ASP A 173 27.16 6.33 -59.69
C ASP A 173 27.42 6.93 -61.10
N GLU A 174 27.12 8.22 -61.36
CA GLU A 174 27.35 8.84 -62.69
C GLU A 174 28.83 9.19 -62.94
N GLY A 175 29.61 9.43 -61.88
CA GLY A 175 30.99 9.89 -61.98
C GLY A 175 31.92 8.92 -62.74
N PRO A 176 31.95 7.63 -62.39
CA PRO A 176 32.73 6.62 -63.10
C PRO A 176 32.30 6.47 -64.57
N LEU A 177 31.00 6.38 -64.87
CA LEU A 177 30.53 6.24 -66.25
C LEU A 177 30.88 7.44 -67.13
N ARG A 178 30.87 8.67 -66.57
CA ARG A 178 31.35 9.85 -67.31
C ARG A 178 32.85 9.76 -67.63
N LYS A 179 33.66 9.21 -66.73
CA LYS A 179 35.09 8.98 -67.00
C LYS A 179 35.28 7.93 -68.10
N ASP A 180 34.51 6.84 -68.04
CA ASP A 180 34.54 5.77 -69.04
C ASP A 180 34.10 6.25 -70.42
N LEU A 181 33.09 7.14 -70.47
CA LEU A 181 32.65 7.75 -71.71
C LEU A 181 33.76 8.59 -72.34
N THR A 182 34.43 9.44 -71.55
CA THR A 182 35.57 10.24 -72.02
C THR A 182 36.72 9.35 -72.49
N ALA A 183 37.02 8.26 -71.78
CA ALA A 183 38.04 7.30 -72.18
C ALA A 183 37.68 6.60 -73.49
N ALA A 184 36.44 6.11 -73.63
CA ALA A 184 35.96 5.49 -74.86
C ALA A 184 35.95 6.46 -76.06
N GLN A 185 35.66 7.73 -75.82
CA GLN A 185 35.72 8.78 -76.83
C GLN A 185 37.16 9.03 -77.32
N ASN A 186 38.13 9.02 -76.39
CA ASN A 186 39.55 9.13 -76.73
C ASN A 186 40.04 7.90 -77.51
N ASP A 187 39.67 6.69 -77.07
CA ASP A 187 39.99 5.42 -77.75
C ASP A 187 39.47 5.44 -79.20
N LEU A 188 38.22 5.90 -79.40
CA LEU A 188 37.61 6.02 -80.73
C LEU A 188 38.36 7.02 -81.63
N THR A 189 38.82 8.13 -81.05
CA THR A 189 39.59 9.15 -81.77
C THR A 189 40.96 8.62 -82.20
N LEU A 190 41.66 7.91 -81.31
CA LEU A 190 42.94 7.27 -81.60
C LEU A 190 42.80 6.16 -82.66
N ALA A 191 41.77 5.32 -82.53
CA ALA A 191 41.50 4.27 -83.51
C ALA A 191 41.16 4.84 -84.89
N ARG A 192 40.39 5.94 -84.94
CA ARG A 192 40.12 6.66 -86.20
C ARG A 192 41.40 7.19 -86.85
N GLN A 193 42.30 7.78 -86.08
CA GLN A 193 43.58 8.28 -86.59
C GLN A 193 44.45 7.14 -87.14
N ALA A 194 44.45 5.97 -86.49
CA ALA A 194 45.20 4.79 -86.96
C ALA A 194 44.68 4.28 -88.32
N VAL A 195 43.36 4.26 -88.54
CA VAL A 195 42.76 3.90 -89.83
C VAL A 195 43.19 4.88 -90.93
N VAL A 196 43.14 6.19 -90.67
CA VAL A 196 43.59 7.22 -91.63
C VAL A 196 45.10 7.10 -91.92
N ALA A 197 45.92 6.84 -90.89
CA ALA A 197 47.37 6.67 -91.04
C ALA A 197 47.73 5.41 -91.85
N ALA A 198 46.89 4.37 -91.81
CA ALA A 198 47.02 3.17 -92.64
C ALA A 198 46.59 3.39 -94.10
N GLY A 199 46.14 4.60 -94.46
CA GLY A 199 45.72 4.95 -95.81
C GLY A 199 44.30 4.52 -96.18
N ASP A 200 43.47 4.19 -95.18
CA ASP A 200 42.07 3.81 -95.38
C ASP A 200 41.10 4.92 -94.93
N ASP A 201 39.85 4.89 -95.41
CA ASP A 201 38.80 5.85 -95.00
C ASP A 201 37.92 5.23 -93.90
N PRO A 202 37.89 5.80 -92.67
CA PRO A 202 37.04 5.32 -91.58
C PRO A 202 35.54 5.25 -91.91
N ASN A 203 35.06 6.02 -92.88
CA ASN A 203 33.65 6.04 -93.27
C ASN A 203 33.36 5.12 -94.46
N ASN A 204 34.37 4.72 -95.23
CA ASN A 204 34.24 3.83 -96.38
C ASN A 204 35.52 3.00 -96.59
N PRO A 205 35.76 1.99 -95.73
CA PRO A 205 37.03 1.27 -95.71
C PRO A 205 37.21 0.42 -96.97
N GLN A 206 38.29 0.64 -97.69
CA GLN A 206 38.72 -0.20 -98.81
C GLN A 206 39.24 -1.56 -98.34
N HIS A 207 39.75 -1.63 -97.10
CA HIS A 207 40.25 -2.87 -96.49
C HIS A 207 39.51 -3.16 -95.17
N PRO A 208 38.25 -3.64 -95.24
CA PRO A 208 37.38 -3.79 -94.07
C PRO A 208 37.88 -4.84 -93.05
N ASN A 209 38.74 -5.77 -93.47
CA ASN A 209 39.31 -6.80 -92.61
C ASN A 209 40.68 -6.42 -92.02
N SER A 210 41.12 -5.16 -92.19
CA SER A 210 42.36 -4.70 -91.58
C SER A 210 42.24 -4.63 -90.05
N PRO A 211 43.33 -4.91 -89.29
CA PRO A 211 43.31 -4.87 -87.84
C PRO A 211 42.99 -3.46 -87.30
N GLU A 212 43.31 -2.39 -88.05
CA GLU A 212 43.01 -1.00 -87.70
C GLU A 212 41.50 -0.71 -87.78
N VAL A 213 40.82 -1.15 -88.85
CA VAL A 213 39.37 -0.99 -89.01
C VAL A 213 38.61 -1.81 -87.97
N ALA A 214 39.07 -3.02 -87.65
CA ALA A 214 38.48 -3.84 -86.58
C ALA A 214 38.56 -3.14 -85.21
N ARG A 215 39.69 -2.49 -84.88
CA ARG A 215 39.86 -1.70 -83.65
C ARG A 215 38.96 -0.48 -83.62
N PHE A 216 38.80 0.22 -84.74
CA PHE A 216 37.88 1.36 -84.85
C PHE A 216 36.43 0.95 -84.61
N ASN A 217 35.97 -0.15 -85.22
CA ASN A 217 34.63 -0.68 -85.00
C ASN A 217 34.41 -1.07 -83.52
N ALA A 218 35.36 -1.77 -82.91
CA ALA A 218 35.29 -2.15 -81.49
C ALA A 218 35.25 -0.92 -80.55
N ALA A 219 36.03 0.13 -80.85
CA ALA A 219 35.98 1.38 -80.09
C ALA A 219 34.64 2.11 -80.27
N GLY A 220 34.06 2.07 -81.48
CA GLY A 220 32.73 2.62 -81.76
C GLY A 220 31.62 1.89 -81.03
N ASP A 221 31.70 0.56 -80.94
CA ASP A 221 30.78 -0.27 -80.18
C ASP A 221 30.88 0.02 -78.68
N LYS A 222 32.10 0.11 -78.15
CA LYS A 222 32.36 0.48 -76.74
C LYS A 222 31.80 1.86 -76.40
N PHE A 223 32.01 2.85 -77.25
CA PHE A 223 31.46 4.19 -77.04
C PHE A 223 29.92 4.19 -77.01
N ARG A 224 29.27 3.52 -77.98
CA ARG A 224 27.81 3.40 -78.02
C ARG A 224 27.26 2.66 -76.79
N PHE A 225 27.95 1.61 -76.35
CA PHE A 225 27.57 0.85 -75.16
C PHE A 225 27.62 1.71 -73.90
N VAL A 226 28.74 2.40 -73.64
CA VAL A 226 28.89 3.28 -72.47
C VAL A 226 27.90 4.46 -72.54
N GLN A 227 27.67 5.02 -73.74
CA GLN A 227 26.66 6.06 -73.95
C GLN A 227 25.25 5.57 -73.60
N GLN A 228 24.87 4.37 -74.05
CA GLN A 228 23.57 3.78 -73.71
C GLN A 228 23.44 3.51 -72.21
N GLN A 229 24.49 2.99 -71.56
CA GLN A 229 24.50 2.78 -70.11
C GLN A 229 24.28 4.09 -69.34
N LEU A 230 24.89 5.20 -69.79
CA LEU A 230 24.69 6.51 -69.17
C LEU A 230 23.24 7.02 -69.36
N LEU A 231 22.64 6.83 -70.53
CA LEU A 231 21.23 7.18 -70.78
C LEU A 231 20.25 6.35 -69.94
N ASP A 232 20.52 5.05 -69.80
CA ASP A 232 19.69 4.16 -68.98
C ASP A 232 19.81 4.54 -67.49
N GLN A 233 21.02 4.85 -67.03
CA GLN A 233 21.26 5.23 -65.65
C GLN A 233 20.66 6.59 -65.29
N THR A 234 20.82 7.60 -66.15
CA THR A 234 20.18 8.92 -65.95
C THR A 234 18.65 8.81 -65.92
N THR A 235 18.07 7.95 -66.78
CA THR A 235 16.63 7.66 -66.74
C THR A 235 16.21 6.99 -65.42
N ARG A 236 16.96 5.99 -64.94
CA ARG A 236 16.71 5.33 -63.65
C ARG A 236 16.85 6.31 -62.48
N ALA A 237 17.88 7.15 -62.48
CA ALA A 237 18.11 8.19 -61.49
C ALA A 237 16.97 9.21 -61.45
N SER A 238 16.48 9.64 -62.61
CA SER A 238 15.33 10.56 -62.72
C SER A 238 14.06 9.97 -62.08
N LYS A 239 13.76 8.68 -62.32
CA LYS A 239 12.64 7.98 -61.65
C LYS A 239 12.81 7.90 -60.13
N MET A 240 14.03 7.63 -59.64
CA MET A 240 14.33 7.62 -58.21
C MET A 240 14.29 9.02 -57.58
N ASN A 241 14.50 10.08 -58.35
CA ASN A 241 14.45 11.46 -57.89
C ASN A 241 13.02 12.02 -57.76
N ALA A 242 11.99 11.23 -58.04
CA ALA A 242 10.58 11.60 -57.84
C ALA A 242 10.14 11.59 -56.35
N SER A 243 11.07 11.34 -55.43
CA SER A 243 10.79 11.38 -53.99
C SER A 243 10.52 12.81 -53.53
N ARG A 244 9.44 13.00 -52.77
CA ARG A 244 8.95 14.33 -52.39
C ARG A 244 8.27 14.33 -51.03
N LEU A 245 8.21 15.52 -50.43
CA LEU A 245 7.41 15.74 -49.24
C LEU A 245 5.92 15.55 -49.59
N LEU A 246 5.24 14.65 -48.87
CA LEU A 246 3.83 14.34 -49.09
C LEU A 246 2.93 15.35 -48.38
N ASP A 247 3.32 15.73 -47.16
CA ASP A 247 2.63 16.73 -46.35
C ASP A 247 3.64 17.58 -45.59
N THR A 248 3.33 18.86 -45.44
CA THR A 248 4.12 19.76 -44.59
C THR A 248 4.00 19.30 -43.14
N PRO A 249 5.10 19.18 -42.39
CA PRO A 249 5.03 18.75 -41.00
C PRO A 249 4.12 19.66 -40.20
N SER A 250 3.28 19.03 -39.38
CA SER A 250 2.37 19.72 -38.46
C SER A 250 2.59 19.22 -37.03
N PRO A 251 2.30 20.05 -36.02
CA PRO A 251 2.43 19.66 -34.61
C PRO A 251 1.49 18.50 -34.29
N VAL A 252 2.02 17.49 -33.60
CA VAL A 252 1.23 16.38 -33.07
C VAL A 252 0.48 16.89 -31.85
N LEU A 253 -0.82 17.13 -32.01
CA LEU A 253 -1.68 17.60 -30.92
C LEU A 253 -1.84 16.53 -29.85
N VAL A 254 -1.15 16.73 -28.71
CA VAL A 254 -1.40 15.98 -27.49
C VAL A 254 -2.47 16.69 -26.66
N HIS A 255 -3.55 15.99 -26.31
CA HIS A 255 -4.53 16.54 -25.39
C HIS A 255 -3.95 16.65 -23.98
N ALA A 256 -3.57 17.86 -23.56
CA ALA A 256 -2.99 18.15 -22.24
C ALA A 256 -3.80 17.53 -21.09
N LYS A 257 -5.15 17.60 -21.17
CA LYS A 257 -6.05 16.99 -20.19
C LYS A 257 -5.87 15.48 -20.07
N ARG A 258 -5.62 14.78 -21.18
CA ARG A 258 -5.39 13.33 -21.20
C ARG A 258 -4.05 12.98 -20.56
N VAL A 259 -2.99 13.72 -20.87
CA VAL A 259 -1.67 13.52 -20.27
C VAL A 259 -1.72 13.77 -18.75
N LEU A 260 -2.36 14.86 -18.34
CA LEU A 260 -2.57 15.19 -16.94
C LEU A 260 -3.34 14.09 -16.20
N ALA A 261 -4.43 13.58 -16.77
CA ALA A 261 -5.23 12.51 -16.19
C ALA A 261 -4.43 11.20 -16.03
N ILE A 262 -3.61 10.84 -17.02
CA ILE A 262 -2.75 9.65 -16.94
C ILE A 262 -1.71 9.81 -15.84
N LYS A 263 -1.00 10.95 -15.79
CA LYS A 263 0.03 11.21 -14.77
C LYS A 263 -0.56 11.24 -13.36
N ALA A 264 -1.68 11.93 -13.17
CA ALA A 264 -2.39 11.97 -11.89
C ALA A 264 -2.91 10.57 -11.47
N GLY A 265 -3.49 9.81 -12.40
CA GLY A 265 -3.97 8.45 -12.16
C GLY A 265 -2.86 7.49 -11.77
N THR A 266 -1.73 7.50 -12.48
CA THR A 266 -0.55 6.67 -12.14
C THR A 266 0.01 7.00 -10.77
N GLY A 267 0.12 8.30 -10.43
CA GLY A 267 0.55 8.73 -9.10
C GLY A 267 -0.39 8.29 -7.98
N LEU A 268 -1.70 8.40 -8.20
CA LEU A 268 -2.73 7.95 -7.24
C LEU A 268 -2.63 6.44 -6.98
N ILE A 269 -2.53 5.64 -8.04
CA ILE A 269 -2.41 4.17 -7.95
C ILE A 269 -1.14 3.80 -7.18
N ALA A 270 0.00 4.41 -7.53
CA ALA A 270 1.26 4.17 -6.82
C ALA A 270 1.17 4.51 -5.32
N GLY A 271 0.58 5.67 -4.98
CA GLY A 271 0.37 6.09 -3.61
C GLY A 271 -0.56 5.15 -2.83
N LEU A 272 -1.63 4.65 -3.49
CA LEU A 272 -2.56 3.69 -2.90
C LEU A 272 -1.87 2.36 -2.59
N PHE A 273 -1.11 1.81 -3.55
CA PHE A 273 -0.38 0.55 -3.36
C PHE A 273 0.62 0.64 -2.21
N LEU A 274 1.40 1.73 -2.16
CA LEU A 274 2.33 1.97 -1.06
C LEU A 274 1.60 2.13 0.29
N GLY A 275 0.47 2.83 0.31
CA GLY A 275 -0.31 3.07 1.52
C GLY A 275 -0.92 1.79 2.09
N ILE A 276 -1.54 0.98 1.23
CA ILE A 276 -2.11 -0.32 1.62
C ILE A 276 -1.00 -1.27 2.05
N GLY A 277 0.07 -1.40 1.25
CA GLY A 277 1.21 -2.26 1.57
C GLY A 277 1.86 -1.91 2.92
N PHE A 278 2.01 -0.63 3.22
CA PHE A 278 2.51 -0.17 4.52
C PHE A 278 1.62 -0.60 5.68
N ILE A 279 0.30 -0.49 5.54
CA ILE A 279 -0.64 -0.92 6.59
C ILE A 279 -0.61 -2.43 6.77
N VAL A 280 -0.52 -3.19 5.67
CA VAL A 280 -0.38 -4.65 5.71
C VAL A 280 0.84 -5.05 6.52
N VAL A 281 2.01 -4.52 6.16
CA VAL A 281 3.27 -4.81 6.87
C VAL A 281 3.19 -4.41 8.34
N ARG A 282 2.64 -3.23 8.64
CA ARG A 282 2.43 -2.76 10.02
C ARG A 282 1.50 -3.66 10.82
N ALA A 283 0.44 -4.18 10.20
CA ALA A 283 -0.50 -5.09 10.85
C ALA A 283 0.16 -6.44 11.14
N LEU A 284 0.97 -6.96 10.21
CA LEU A 284 1.74 -8.19 10.38
C LEU A 284 2.77 -8.11 11.50
N LEU A 285 3.40 -6.93 11.69
CA LEU A 285 4.38 -6.69 12.74
C LEU A 285 3.76 -6.34 14.11
N SER A 286 2.44 -6.25 14.20
CA SER A 286 1.77 -5.70 15.39
C SER A 286 1.10 -6.79 16.23
N ASP A 287 1.69 -7.09 17.39
CA ASP A 287 1.11 -8.01 18.40
C ASP A 287 -0.01 -7.38 19.25
N ARG A 288 -0.52 -6.23 18.82
CA ARG A 288 -1.58 -5.51 19.54
C ARG A 288 -2.90 -6.24 19.37
N LEU A 289 -3.60 -6.43 20.48
CA LEU A 289 -4.91 -7.05 20.52
C LEU A 289 -5.99 -6.03 20.17
N TRP A 290 -6.87 -6.39 19.24
CA TRP A 290 -7.96 -5.51 18.77
C TRP A 290 -9.35 -6.11 18.94
N LYS A 291 -9.48 -7.44 18.84
CA LYS A 291 -10.77 -8.13 18.92
C LYS A 291 -11.01 -8.66 20.32
N ARG A 292 -12.28 -8.71 20.74
CA ARG A 292 -12.69 -9.26 22.04
C ARG A 292 -12.26 -10.71 22.22
N GLN A 293 -12.34 -11.50 21.15
CA GLN A 293 -11.97 -12.90 21.19
C GLN A 293 -10.47 -13.09 21.44
N ASP A 294 -9.62 -12.32 20.76
CA ASP A 294 -8.16 -12.37 20.97
C ASP A 294 -7.81 -11.95 22.41
N VAL A 295 -8.50 -10.93 22.96
CA VAL A 295 -8.34 -10.52 24.36
C VAL A 295 -8.81 -11.61 25.32
N SER A 296 -9.96 -12.24 25.03
CA SER A 296 -10.51 -13.30 25.87
C SER A 296 -9.57 -14.52 25.91
N ASN A 297 -9.01 -14.89 24.77
CA ASN A 297 -8.05 -15.99 24.64
C ASN A 297 -6.72 -15.66 25.31
N ALA A 298 -6.18 -14.46 25.09
CA ALA A 298 -4.93 -14.05 25.72
C ALA A 298 -5.08 -13.97 27.24
N LEU A 299 -6.19 -13.41 27.74
CA LEU A 299 -6.43 -13.29 29.17
C LEU A 299 -6.87 -14.62 29.79
N GLY A 300 -7.47 -15.52 29.03
CA GLY A 300 -8.16 -16.74 29.47
C GLY A 300 -9.42 -16.46 30.31
N ALA A 301 -10.04 -15.31 30.09
CA ALA A 301 -11.24 -14.87 30.81
C ALA A 301 -12.20 -14.18 29.86
N ARG A 302 -13.49 -14.15 30.20
CA ARG A 302 -14.51 -13.69 29.27
C ARG A 302 -14.64 -12.18 29.22
N VAL A 303 -14.69 -11.65 28.01
CA VAL A 303 -15.01 -10.23 27.79
C VAL A 303 -16.52 -10.04 27.88
N ARG A 304 -17.00 -9.54 29.02
CA ARG A 304 -18.44 -9.32 29.28
C ARG A 304 -18.91 -7.91 28.93
N LEU A 305 -17.98 -6.96 28.80
CA LEU A 305 -18.30 -5.59 28.41
C LEU A 305 -17.27 -5.09 27.39
N SER A 306 -17.75 -4.32 26.42
CA SER A 306 -16.92 -3.61 25.47
C SER A 306 -17.48 -2.23 25.27
N THR A 307 -16.65 -1.23 25.50
CA THR A 307 -17.05 0.17 25.49
C THR A 307 -16.34 0.93 24.38
N GLY A 308 -16.89 2.09 24.03
CA GLY A 308 -16.26 3.03 23.13
C GLY A 308 -15.03 3.70 23.75
N ARG A 309 -14.69 4.90 23.27
CA ARG A 309 -13.57 5.65 23.82
C ARG A 309 -14.00 6.37 25.09
N PRO A 310 -13.36 6.12 26.26
CA PRO A 310 -13.63 6.91 27.44
C PRO A 310 -13.19 8.36 27.21
N PRO A 311 -13.78 9.33 27.94
CA PRO A 311 -13.45 10.74 27.78
C PRO A 311 -11.98 10.97 28.15
N ARG A 312 -11.24 11.66 27.26
CA ARG A 312 -9.90 12.15 27.58
C ARG A 312 -10.01 13.58 28.10
N SER A 313 -9.46 13.83 29.29
CA SER A 313 -9.27 15.20 29.75
C SER A 313 -8.19 15.86 28.89
N LEU A 314 -8.55 16.92 28.18
CA LEU A 314 -7.59 17.78 27.47
C LEU A 314 -6.77 18.66 28.44
N LEU A 315 -7.22 18.76 29.70
CA LEU A 315 -6.57 19.56 30.74
C LEU A 315 -5.86 18.63 31.74
N PRO A 316 -4.53 18.75 31.92
CA PRO A 316 -3.75 17.89 32.82
C PRO A 316 -3.99 18.19 34.32
N PHE A 317 -4.67 19.29 34.65
CA PHE A 317 -4.85 19.77 36.04
C PHE A 317 -6.20 19.42 36.68
N ALA A 318 -7.14 18.83 35.93
CA ALA A 318 -8.42 18.41 36.49
C ALA A 318 -8.25 17.07 37.20
N ASN A 319 -7.81 17.12 38.45
CA ASN A 319 -7.44 15.92 39.21
C ASN A 319 -8.65 15.27 39.88
N ALA A 320 -9.59 16.06 40.40
CA ALA A 320 -10.83 15.56 41.01
C ALA A 320 -11.86 15.05 40.00
N LEU A 321 -12.71 14.11 40.44
CA LEU A 321 -13.85 13.61 39.70
C LEU A 321 -14.86 14.74 39.46
N ARG A 322 -15.24 14.95 38.19
CA ARG A 322 -16.28 15.92 37.82
C ARG A 322 -17.61 15.22 37.55
N PRO A 323 -18.77 15.81 37.94
CA PRO A 323 -20.08 15.25 37.64
C PRO A 323 -20.33 15.01 36.14
N SER A 324 -19.73 15.82 35.26
CA SER A 324 -19.84 15.61 33.81
C SER A 324 -19.07 14.38 33.31
N GLN A 325 -18.00 13.98 34.00
CA GLN A 325 -17.19 12.82 33.63
C GLN A 325 -17.87 11.51 34.08
N SER A 326 -18.46 11.49 35.29
CA SER A 326 -19.22 10.33 35.77
C SER A 326 -20.51 10.10 34.98
N ARG A 327 -21.10 11.17 34.42
CA ARG A 327 -22.28 11.10 33.53
C ARG A 327 -21.94 10.65 32.09
N HIS A 328 -20.67 10.50 31.74
CA HIS A 328 -20.31 10.05 30.39
C HIS A 328 -20.81 8.61 30.17
N PRO A 329 -21.46 8.29 29.04
CA PRO A 329 -22.14 7.01 28.84
C PRO A 329 -21.20 5.80 29.04
N GLU A 330 -19.99 5.87 28.50
CA GLU A 330 -19.00 4.78 28.63
C GLU A 330 -18.53 4.56 30.08
N ILE A 331 -18.37 5.63 30.86
CA ILE A 331 -17.96 5.54 32.27
C ILE A 331 -19.11 4.99 33.11
N ARG A 332 -20.34 5.40 32.82
CA ARG A 332 -21.55 4.88 33.47
C ARG A 332 -21.77 3.40 33.17
N LEU A 333 -21.59 2.97 31.93
CA LEU A 333 -21.65 1.55 31.56
C LEU A 333 -20.57 0.76 32.30
N LEU A 334 -19.35 1.30 32.38
CA LEU A 334 -18.24 0.66 33.07
C LEU A 334 -18.51 0.53 34.58
N SER A 335 -18.94 1.61 35.25
CA SER A 335 -19.24 1.59 36.68
C SER A 335 -20.42 0.69 37.01
N GLN A 336 -21.50 0.73 36.21
CA GLN A 336 -22.66 -0.15 36.38
C GLN A 336 -22.28 -1.63 36.22
N HIS A 337 -21.48 -1.96 35.20
CA HIS A 337 -21.01 -3.32 35.00
C HIS A 337 -20.12 -3.81 36.14
N LEU A 338 -19.20 -2.98 36.63
CA LEU A 338 -18.38 -3.31 37.80
C LEU A 338 -19.24 -3.51 39.06
N GLY A 339 -20.23 -2.65 39.29
CA GLY A 339 -21.17 -2.78 40.41
C GLY A 339 -21.95 -4.10 40.39
N GLN A 340 -22.37 -4.57 39.21
CA GLN A 340 -23.05 -5.86 39.04
C GLN A 340 -22.16 -7.08 39.33
N ARG A 341 -20.83 -6.91 39.43
CA ARG A 341 -19.88 -7.97 39.76
C ARG A 341 -19.61 -8.08 41.26
N ILE A 342 -20.11 -7.14 42.06
CA ILE A 342 -19.93 -7.16 43.50
C ILE A 342 -20.84 -8.23 44.10
N VAL A 343 -20.22 -9.25 44.71
CA VAL A 343 -20.93 -10.28 45.46
C VAL A 343 -21.10 -9.81 46.90
N TRP A 344 -22.32 -9.40 47.23
CA TRP A 344 -22.66 -8.94 48.58
C TRP A 344 -22.75 -10.14 49.54
N SER A 345 -21.88 -10.15 50.54
CA SER A 345 -21.87 -11.16 51.60
C SER A 345 -21.55 -10.50 52.94
N LYS A 346 -21.91 -11.15 54.05
CA LYS A 346 -21.64 -10.60 55.40
C LYS A 346 -20.17 -10.75 55.81
N ARG A 347 -19.52 -11.85 55.41
CA ARG A 347 -18.09 -12.13 55.62
C ARG A 347 -17.59 -13.13 54.56
N PRO A 348 -16.35 -12.98 54.06
CA PRO A 348 -15.47 -11.82 54.21
C PRO A 348 -16.09 -10.55 53.60
N THR A 349 -15.57 -9.36 53.96
CA THR A 349 -16.05 -8.08 53.41
C THR A 349 -16.06 -8.16 51.88
N PRO A 350 -17.14 -7.77 51.20
CA PRO A 350 -17.17 -7.71 49.74
C PRO A 350 -15.97 -6.93 49.22
N ALA A 351 -15.26 -7.50 48.25
CA ALA A 351 -14.07 -6.88 47.69
C ALA A 351 -13.96 -7.16 46.19
N LEU A 352 -13.57 -6.14 45.42
CA LEU A 352 -13.36 -6.23 43.99
C LEU A 352 -12.04 -5.54 43.61
N ALA A 353 -11.14 -6.28 42.97
CA ALA A 353 -9.94 -5.73 42.36
C ALA A 353 -10.20 -5.38 40.88
N VAL A 354 -9.94 -4.15 40.48
CA VAL A 354 -9.99 -3.68 39.10
C VAL A 354 -8.57 -3.52 38.60
N ILE A 355 -8.21 -4.29 37.57
CA ILE A 355 -6.85 -4.35 37.03
C ILE A 355 -6.80 -3.58 35.74
N SER A 356 -6.04 -2.48 35.71
CA SER A 356 -5.83 -1.71 34.50
C SER A 356 -4.58 -2.17 33.77
N VAL A 357 -4.74 -2.63 32.52
CA VAL A 357 -3.58 -3.05 31.71
C VAL A 357 -2.89 -1.83 31.08
N ASP A 358 -3.64 -0.87 30.51
CA ASP A 358 -3.05 0.28 29.79
C ASP A 358 -3.72 1.64 30.01
N ASP A 359 -4.98 1.70 30.45
CA ASP A 359 -5.73 2.97 30.56
C ASP A 359 -6.20 3.18 32.00
N VAL A 360 -5.21 3.45 32.86
CA VAL A 360 -5.41 3.74 34.28
C VAL A 360 -6.37 4.90 34.50
N PRO A 361 -6.29 6.04 33.79
CA PRO A 361 -7.21 7.16 34.00
C PRO A 361 -8.68 6.81 33.76
N ALA A 362 -8.98 6.00 32.74
CA ALA A 362 -10.34 5.55 32.46
C ALA A 362 -10.87 4.62 33.56
N CYS A 363 -10.02 3.71 34.05
CA CYS A 363 -10.36 2.81 35.15
C CYS A 363 -10.58 3.57 36.45
N ALA A 364 -9.67 4.50 36.78
CA ALA A 364 -9.78 5.39 37.94
C ALA A 364 -11.08 6.20 37.91
N LEU A 365 -11.48 6.73 36.76
CA LEU A 365 -12.77 7.42 36.62
C LEU A 365 -13.96 6.52 36.90
N ALA A 366 -13.96 5.28 36.40
CA ALA A 366 -15.07 4.35 36.63
C ALA A 366 -15.13 3.83 38.06
N VAL A 367 -13.98 3.48 38.66
CA VAL A 367 -13.90 3.04 40.07
C VAL A 367 -14.28 4.18 41.01
N ALA A 368 -13.78 5.41 40.78
CA ALA A 368 -14.20 6.57 41.56
C ALA A 368 -15.70 6.83 41.42
N SER A 369 -16.25 6.75 40.21
CA SER A 369 -17.69 6.94 39.98
C SER A 369 -18.53 5.85 40.66
N LEU A 370 -18.05 4.60 40.70
CA LEU A 370 -18.70 3.50 41.41
C LEU A 370 -18.66 3.72 42.93
N ALA A 371 -17.50 4.10 43.49
CA ALA A 371 -17.35 4.38 44.91
C ALA A 371 -18.28 5.52 45.35
N VAL A 372 -18.36 6.60 44.55
CA VAL A 372 -19.31 7.71 44.76
C VAL A 372 -20.75 7.22 44.74
N ALA A 373 -21.15 6.45 43.73
CA ALA A 373 -22.53 5.98 43.60
C ALA A 373 -22.95 5.06 44.76
N LEU A 374 -22.08 4.17 45.20
CA LEU A 374 -22.35 3.28 46.34
C LEU A 374 -22.39 4.03 47.68
N ALA A 375 -21.53 5.05 47.83
CA ALA A 375 -21.58 5.89 49.00
C ALA A 375 -22.84 6.77 49.04
N ASP A 376 -23.36 7.20 47.87
CA ASP A 376 -24.66 7.86 47.77
C ASP A 376 -25.84 6.91 48.14
N GLU A 377 -25.65 5.59 48.01
CA GLU A 377 -26.57 4.56 48.51
C GLU A 377 -26.39 4.26 50.02
N GLY A 378 -25.53 5.02 50.71
CA GLY A 378 -25.25 4.89 52.14
C GLY A 378 -24.28 3.78 52.50
N LYS A 379 -23.52 3.23 51.54
CA LYS A 379 -22.45 2.25 51.81
C LYS A 379 -21.16 2.94 52.22
N HIS A 380 -20.46 2.36 53.19
CA HIS A 380 -19.11 2.76 53.52
C HIS A 380 -18.13 2.05 52.57
N VAL A 381 -17.46 2.81 51.72
CA VAL A 381 -16.56 2.25 50.69
C VAL A 381 -15.12 2.57 51.02
N LEU A 382 -14.30 1.54 51.20
CA LEU A 382 -12.85 1.66 51.24
C LEU A 382 -12.29 1.50 49.83
N VAL A 383 -11.50 2.46 49.39
CA VAL A 383 -10.90 2.47 48.06
C VAL A 383 -9.39 2.38 48.17
N ALA A 384 -8.77 1.38 47.58
CA ALA A 384 -7.32 1.25 47.54
C ALA A 384 -6.80 1.63 46.15
N ASP A 385 -5.97 2.66 46.08
CA ASP A 385 -5.26 3.03 44.85
C ASP A 385 -3.87 2.40 44.87
N LEU A 386 -3.77 1.18 44.32
CA LEU A 386 -2.52 0.45 44.16
C LEU A 386 -1.87 0.75 42.81
N THR A 387 -2.28 1.84 42.14
CA THR A 387 -1.60 2.31 40.95
C THR A 387 -0.42 3.18 41.39
N GLY A 388 0.77 2.94 40.83
CA GLY A 388 1.94 3.80 41.10
C GLY A 388 1.76 5.27 40.67
N THR A 389 0.61 5.61 40.09
CA THR A 389 0.25 6.96 39.62
C THR A 389 -0.65 7.74 40.58
N GLY A 390 -1.27 7.11 41.58
CA GLY A 390 -2.25 7.77 42.45
C GLY A 390 -3.50 8.27 41.70
N ALA A 391 -3.79 7.71 40.52
CA ALA A 391 -4.80 8.25 39.61
C ALA A 391 -6.21 8.17 40.18
N LEU A 392 -6.53 7.16 40.97
CA LEU A 392 -7.83 7.00 41.63
C LEU A 392 -7.93 7.88 42.87
N ALA A 393 -6.88 7.92 43.68
CA ALA A 393 -6.83 8.77 44.86
C ALA A 393 -7.03 10.25 44.49
N HIS A 394 -6.34 10.71 43.45
CA HIS A 394 -6.50 12.06 42.93
C HIS A 394 -7.92 12.35 42.44
N ARG A 395 -8.61 11.36 41.84
CA ARG A 395 -10.01 11.49 41.43
C ARG A 395 -10.95 11.62 42.62
N LEU A 396 -10.60 11.02 43.75
CA LEU A 396 -11.31 11.14 45.02
C LEU A 396 -10.81 12.30 45.89
N GLY A 397 -9.91 13.15 45.36
CA GLY A 397 -9.42 14.34 46.07
C GLY A 397 -8.30 14.09 47.08
N VAL A 398 -7.81 12.85 47.18
CA VAL A 398 -6.73 12.48 48.09
C VAL A 398 -5.39 12.58 47.37
N LYS A 399 -4.41 13.20 48.04
CA LYS A 399 -3.04 13.39 47.53
C LYS A 399 -1.97 12.86 48.47
N GLU A 400 -2.32 12.64 49.73
CA GLU A 400 -1.40 12.16 50.75
C GLU A 400 -1.35 10.65 50.77
N LEU A 401 -0.21 10.11 51.21
CA LEU A 401 0.00 8.70 51.46
C LEU A 401 -0.74 8.24 52.73
N GLY A 402 -1.04 6.94 52.78
CA GLY A 402 -1.77 6.27 53.85
C GLY A 402 -3.30 6.30 53.65
N THR A 403 -4.01 5.93 54.71
CA THR A 403 -5.48 5.94 54.72
C THR A 403 -6.00 7.35 55.03
N ARG A 404 -6.84 7.90 54.16
CA ARG A 404 -7.42 9.25 54.28
C ARG A 404 -8.88 9.26 53.85
N GLU A 405 -9.67 10.13 54.46
CA GLU A 405 -11.03 10.36 54.02
C GLU A 405 -11.05 11.14 52.69
N SER A 406 -11.94 10.73 51.79
CA SER A 406 -12.16 11.37 50.49
C SER A 406 -12.74 12.78 50.63
N GLN A 407 -12.45 13.67 49.68
CA GLN A 407 -13.09 15.00 49.63
C GLN A 407 -14.61 14.92 49.38
N PHE A 408 -15.09 13.75 48.95
CA PHE A 408 -16.50 13.49 48.68
C PHE A 408 -17.22 12.84 49.87
N SER A 409 -16.55 12.69 51.02
CA SER A 409 -17.21 12.21 52.23
C SER A 409 -18.00 13.35 52.89
N GLU A 410 -19.24 13.07 53.25
CA GLU A 410 -20.19 14.00 53.87
C GLU A 410 -21.08 13.22 54.87
N ALA A 411 -21.92 13.91 55.64
CA ALA A 411 -22.81 13.23 56.59
C ALA A 411 -23.77 12.25 55.87
N GLY A 412 -23.61 10.95 56.13
CA GLY A 412 -24.35 9.87 55.46
C GLY A 412 -23.65 9.27 54.24
N ARG A 413 -22.47 9.78 53.86
CA ARG A 413 -21.66 9.30 52.74
C ARG A 413 -20.20 9.18 53.17
N ARG A 414 -19.68 7.96 53.27
CA ARG A 414 -18.31 7.74 53.74
C ARG A 414 -17.48 6.98 52.71
N ILE A 415 -16.39 7.62 52.27
CA ILE A 415 -15.40 7.02 51.36
C ILE A 415 -14.01 7.21 51.98
N ASP A 416 -13.38 6.11 52.34
CA ASP A 416 -11.99 6.08 52.81
C ASP A 416 -11.08 5.65 51.66
N VAL A 417 -9.93 6.31 51.48
CA VAL A 417 -8.99 6.07 50.39
C VAL A 417 -7.62 5.71 50.96
N PHE A 418 -7.08 4.57 50.56
CA PHE A 418 -5.74 4.13 50.87
C PHE A 418 -4.80 4.35 49.69
N VAL A 419 -3.69 5.03 49.95
CA VAL A 419 -2.59 5.24 48.98
C VAL A 419 -1.30 4.71 49.58
N PRO A 420 -0.69 3.66 49.01
CA PRO A 420 0.54 3.10 49.54
C PRO A 420 1.75 3.99 49.23
N ASP A 421 2.80 3.83 50.05
CA ASP A 421 4.10 4.42 49.75
C ASP A 421 4.69 3.78 48.48
N PRO A 422 4.96 4.56 47.41
CA PRO A 422 5.49 4.02 46.15
C PRO A 422 6.87 3.38 46.27
N ASP A 423 7.67 3.76 47.28
CA ASP A 423 9.01 3.21 47.52
C ASP A 423 8.98 2.03 48.51
N GLY A 424 7.80 1.70 49.05
CA GLY A 424 7.60 0.62 50.01
C GLY A 424 7.45 -0.77 49.38
N LEU A 425 7.33 -1.79 50.25
CA LEU A 425 6.89 -3.11 49.83
C LEU A 425 5.45 -3.05 49.29
N PRO A 426 5.06 -3.94 48.36
CA PRO A 426 3.69 -4.03 47.89
C PRO A 426 2.72 -4.16 49.07
N PRO A 427 1.73 -3.26 49.19
CA PRO A 427 0.86 -3.24 50.36
C PRO A 427 -0.05 -4.46 50.37
N GLU A 428 -0.21 -5.07 51.54
CA GLU A 428 -1.16 -6.16 51.76
C GLU A 428 -2.45 -5.62 52.40
N GLY A 429 -3.59 -6.13 51.93
CA GLY A 429 -4.90 -5.86 52.48
C GLY A 429 -5.29 -6.84 53.58
N CYS A 430 -6.52 -6.73 54.07
CA CYS A 430 -7.06 -7.57 55.15
C CYS A 430 -8.03 -8.67 54.66
N TYR A 431 -8.05 -8.97 53.36
CA TYR A 431 -8.90 -10.02 52.81
C TYR A 431 -8.36 -11.40 53.18
N LEU A 432 -9.24 -12.28 53.67
CA LEU A 432 -8.88 -13.65 54.03
C LEU A 432 -8.69 -14.50 52.77
N ARG A 433 -7.51 -15.08 52.55
CA ARG A 433 -7.30 -16.10 51.54
C ARG A 433 -8.05 -17.38 51.94
N LEU A 434 -8.71 -18.06 50.98
CA LEU A 434 -9.33 -19.36 51.26
C LEU A 434 -8.27 -20.33 51.80
N GLY A 435 -8.40 -20.75 53.06
CA GLY A 435 -7.48 -21.66 53.76
C GLY A 435 -6.66 -21.02 54.88
N GLU A 436 -6.58 -19.70 54.93
CA GLU A 436 -5.93 -18.97 56.03
C GLU A 436 -6.96 -18.58 57.09
N ASN A 437 -6.99 -19.33 58.20
CA ASN A 437 -7.87 -19.05 59.34
C ASN A 437 -7.34 -17.90 60.24
N ASN A 438 -6.11 -17.46 60.02
CA ASN A 438 -5.53 -16.32 60.70
C ASN A 438 -5.49 -15.13 59.74
N ARG A 439 -6.06 -14.01 60.17
CA ARG A 439 -5.82 -12.68 59.57
C ARG A 439 -4.29 -12.50 59.49
N PRO A 440 -3.70 -12.17 58.33
CA PRO A 440 -2.34 -11.65 58.29
C PRO A 440 -2.25 -10.55 59.34
N SER A 441 -1.21 -10.59 60.17
CA SER A 441 -1.11 -9.75 61.37
C SER A 441 -0.91 -8.29 60.98
N GLY A 442 -2.00 -7.61 60.62
CA GLY A 442 -2.09 -6.20 60.27
C GLY A 442 -1.26 -5.82 59.05
N SER A 443 -1.83 -5.03 58.15
CA SER A 443 -0.98 -4.02 57.52
C SER A 443 -0.35 -3.23 58.68
N ALA A 444 0.92 -2.83 58.63
CA ALA A 444 1.51 -2.02 59.72
C ALA A 444 0.78 -0.64 59.92
N ASP A 445 -0.30 -0.38 59.16
CA ASP A 445 -1.15 0.79 59.18
C ASP A 445 -2.46 0.53 59.95
N VAL A 446 -2.48 0.96 61.21
CA VAL A 446 -3.66 0.91 62.11
C VAL A 446 -4.87 1.61 61.51
N GLN A 447 -4.67 2.64 60.67
CA GLN A 447 -5.77 3.38 60.04
C GLN A 447 -6.43 2.57 58.92
N LEU A 448 -5.63 1.79 58.18
CA LEU A 448 -6.14 0.91 57.13
C LEU A 448 -6.99 -0.20 57.75
N ASP A 449 -6.50 -0.84 58.81
CA ASP A 449 -7.23 -1.89 59.53
C ASP A 449 -8.56 -1.37 60.09
N ALA A 450 -8.55 -0.16 60.68
CA ALA A 450 -9.76 0.47 61.20
C ALA A 450 -10.77 0.84 60.09
N ALA A 451 -10.30 1.35 58.95
CA ALA A 451 -11.14 1.67 57.80
C ALA A 451 -11.74 0.41 57.17
N TRP A 452 -10.98 -0.69 57.12
CA TRP A 452 -11.44 -1.97 56.60
C TRP A 452 -12.53 -2.59 57.47
N ASP A 453 -12.36 -2.57 58.79
CA ASP A 453 -13.30 -3.17 59.75
C ASP A 453 -14.69 -2.51 59.70
N VAL A 454 -14.78 -1.25 59.27
CA VAL A 454 -16.04 -0.49 59.13
C VAL A 454 -16.56 -0.38 57.69
N ALA A 455 -15.82 -0.90 56.71
CA ALA A 455 -16.21 -0.83 55.31
C ALA A 455 -17.26 -1.89 54.96
N ASP A 456 -18.29 -1.48 54.21
CA ASP A 456 -19.25 -2.40 53.60
C ASP A 456 -18.69 -3.06 52.33
N LEU A 457 -17.69 -2.42 51.70
CA LEU A 457 -17.08 -2.83 50.44
C LEU A 457 -15.66 -2.29 50.31
N VAL A 458 -14.77 -3.10 49.76
CA VAL A 458 -13.43 -2.70 49.34
C VAL A 458 -13.30 -2.69 47.81
N LEU A 459 -12.93 -1.56 47.24
CA LEU A 459 -12.63 -1.41 45.82
C LEU A 459 -11.15 -1.13 45.62
N THR A 460 -10.46 -2.00 44.89
CA THR A 460 -9.03 -1.85 44.64
C THR A 460 -8.80 -1.53 43.16
N LEU A 461 -8.00 -0.52 42.84
CA LEU A 461 -7.49 -0.31 41.48
C LEU A 461 -5.99 -0.59 41.46
N ALA A 462 -5.56 -1.49 40.59
CA ALA A 462 -4.16 -1.87 40.49
C ALA A 462 -3.67 -1.91 39.03
N THR A 463 -2.36 -1.75 38.88
CA THR A 463 -1.61 -2.05 37.65
C THR A 463 -0.62 -3.15 37.94
N LEU A 464 -0.55 -4.17 37.09
CA LEU A 464 0.40 -5.25 37.27
C LEU A 464 1.71 -4.98 36.54
N SER A 465 2.81 -5.35 37.18
CA SER A 465 4.12 -5.43 36.55
C SER A 465 4.73 -6.80 36.83
N PRO A 466 5.45 -7.41 35.88
CA PRO A 466 6.14 -8.68 36.10
C PRO A 466 7.16 -8.65 37.25
N ALA A 467 7.69 -7.47 37.58
CA ALA A 467 8.67 -7.30 38.65
C ALA A 467 8.04 -7.47 40.05
N ILE A 468 6.78 -7.07 40.21
CA ILE A 468 6.06 -7.11 41.48
C ILE A 468 5.16 -8.36 41.57
N GLY A 469 4.68 -8.85 40.43
CA GLY A 469 3.66 -9.91 40.40
C GLY A 469 2.29 -9.41 40.84
N ALA A 470 1.40 -10.35 41.20
CA ALA A 470 0.04 -10.05 41.67
C ALA A 470 -0.27 -10.61 43.06
N ASP A 471 0.69 -11.26 43.74
CA ASP A 471 0.43 -12.00 44.99
C ASP A 471 -0.15 -11.13 46.09
N HIS A 472 0.32 -9.88 46.19
CA HIS A 472 -0.20 -8.89 47.12
C HIS A 472 -1.69 -8.62 46.90
N LEU A 473 -2.21 -8.69 45.67
CA LEU A 473 -3.63 -8.45 45.38
C LEU A 473 -4.57 -9.51 45.97
N GLY A 474 -4.09 -10.73 46.22
CA GLY A 474 -4.91 -11.78 46.84
C GLY A 474 -5.31 -11.45 48.28
N SER A 475 -4.59 -10.53 48.93
CA SER A 475 -4.95 -9.96 50.24
C SER A 475 -5.92 -8.77 50.14
N TRP A 476 -6.22 -8.29 48.94
CA TRP A 476 -7.17 -7.19 48.72
C TRP A 476 -8.54 -7.66 48.26
N ALA A 477 -8.58 -8.69 47.39
CA ALA A 477 -9.83 -9.28 46.90
C ALA A 477 -9.61 -10.70 46.38
N SER A 478 -10.66 -11.52 46.40
CA SER A 478 -10.68 -12.84 45.72
C SER A 478 -11.12 -12.78 44.26
N ARG A 479 -11.74 -11.67 43.82
CA ARG A 479 -12.27 -11.49 42.46
C ARG A 479 -11.62 -10.29 41.78
N ALA A 480 -11.31 -10.46 40.50
CA ALA A 480 -10.72 -9.43 39.66
C ALA A 480 -11.58 -9.12 38.41
N ALA A 481 -11.72 -7.83 38.11
CA ALA A 481 -12.19 -7.33 36.83
C ALA A 481 -11.01 -6.72 36.06
N VAL A 482 -10.70 -7.25 34.88
CA VAL A 482 -9.54 -6.82 34.08
C VAL A 482 -9.99 -5.90 32.96
N VAL A 483 -9.38 -4.72 32.87
CA VAL A 483 -9.69 -3.70 31.85
C VAL A 483 -8.52 -3.59 30.86
N VAL A 484 -8.81 -3.95 29.61
CA VAL A 484 -7.85 -4.01 28.48
C VAL A 484 -8.21 -2.93 27.46
N THR A 485 -7.24 -2.34 26.78
CA THR A 485 -7.51 -1.30 25.76
C THR A 485 -7.17 -1.81 24.37
N ALA A 486 -8.19 -1.95 23.51
CA ALA A 486 -8.01 -2.42 22.14
C ALA A 486 -7.08 -1.49 21.36
N GLY A 487 -6.11 -2.11 20.67
CA GLY A 487 -5.08 -1.43 19.89
C GLY A 487 -3.97 -0.78 20.71
N LYS A 488 -3.97 -0.93 22.05
CA LYS A 488 -2.84 -0.56 22.92
C LYS A 488 -2.19 -1.80 23.51
N SER A 489 -2.97 -2.72 24.07
CA SER A 489 -2.47 -3.91 24.76
C SER A 489 -1.85 -4.91 23.80
N THR A 490 -0.69 -5.48 24.17
CA THR A 490 -0.08 -6.60 23.43
C THR A 490 -0.57 -7.95 23.96
N SER A 491 -0.52 -8.98 23.13
CA SER A 491 -0.88 -10.36 23.51
C SER A 491 -0.12 -10.83 24.75
N ALA A 492 1.21 -10.66 24.75
CA ALA A 492 2.08 -11.07 25.85
C ALA A 492 1.73 -10.37 27.18
N LYS A 493 1.44 -9.06 27.15
CA LYS A 493 1.09 -8.29 28.35
C LYS A 493 -0.25 -8.73 28.94
N VAL A 494 -1.25 -8.97 28.10
CA VAL A 494 -2.57 -9.44 28.58
C VAL A 494 -2.49 -10.87 29.10
N ARG A 495 -1.71 -11.74 28.44
CA ARG A 495 -1.46 -13.11 28.91
C ARG A 495 -0.77 -13.14 30.25
N ALA A 496 0.34 -12.41 30.40
CA ALA A 496 1.06 -12.31 31.67
C ALA A 496 0.16 -11.75 32.79
N THR A 497 -0.70 -10.78 32.47
CA THR A 497 -1.69 -10.24 33.43
C THR A 497 -2.64 -11.33 33.92
N GLY A 498 -3.19 -12.14 33.02
CA GLY A 498 -4.08 -13.25 33.36
C GLY A 498 -3.38 -14.34 34.17
N GLU A 499 -2.16 -14.70 33.79
CA GLU A 499 -1.35 -15.70 34.51
C GLU A 499 -1.00 -15.24 35.92
N MET A 500 -0.51 -13.99 36.09
CA MET A 500 -0.20 -13.44 37.41
C MET A 500 -1.44 -13.44 38.33
N LEU A 501 -2.60 -13.05 37.83
CA LEU A 501 -3.83 -13.05 38.65
C LEU A 501 -4.26 -14.45 39.08
N ARG A 502 -4.13 -15.45 38.20
CA ARG A 502 -4.43 -16.85 38.55
C ARG A 502 -3.43 -17.41 39.56
N LEU A 503 -2.13 -17.11 39.39
CA LEU A 503 -1.10 -17.53 40.34
C LEU A 503 -1.31 -16.91 41.73
N ALA A 504 -1.79 -15.67 41.77
CA ALA A 504 -2.15 -14.98 43.00
C ALA A 504 -3.48 -15.46 43.63
N GLY A 505 -4.19 -16.39 42.97
CA GLY A 505 -5.45 -16.96 43.46
C GLY A 505 -6.68 -16.09 43.24
N LEU A 506 -6.63 -15.08 42.35
CA LEU A 506 -7.79 -14.25 42.02
C LEU A 506 -8.61 -14.88 40.89
N ASP A 507 -9.92 -14.96 41.09
CA ASP A 507 -10.89 -15.34 40.06
C ASP A 507 -11.18 -14.17 39.11
N ILE A 508 -10.88 -14.34 37.83
CA ILE A 508 -11.13 -13.30 36.81
C ILE A 508 -12.59 -13.36 36.37
N ASP A 509 -13.45 -12.71 37.15
CA ASP A 509 -14.91 -12.69 36.94
C ASP A 509 -15.33 -12.05 35.61
N SER A 510 -14.62 -10.99 35.21
CA SER A 510 -14.93 -10.26 34.00
C SER A 510 -13.71 -9.60 33.37
N ALA A 511 -13.61 -9.70 32.06
CA ALA A 511 -12.76 -8.86 31.24
C ALA A 511 -13.58 -7.76 30.56
N ILE A 512 -12.99 -6.59 30.39
CA ILE A 512 -13.62 -5.40 29.82
C ILE A 512 -12.68 -4.81 28.78
N VAL A 513 -13.19 -4.59 27.57
CA VAL A 513 -12.40 -4.02 26.46
C VAL A 513 -12.81 -2.57 26.23
N LEU A 514 -11.88 -1.64 26.48
CA LEU A 514 -12.03 -0.23 26.15
C LEU A 514 -11.66 0.03 24.69
N ASN A 515 -12.30 1.03 24.09
CA ASN A 515 -12.05 1.43 22.70
C ASN A 515 -12.26 0.25 21.73
N ALA A 516 -13.28 -0.56 21.99
CA ALA A 516 -13.60 -1.72 21.16
C ALA A 516 -13.72 -1.32 19.69
N ASP A 517 -13.18 -2.15 18.80
CA ASP A 517 -13.18 -1.85 17.38
C ASP A 517 -14.61 -1.92 16.82
N ARG A 518 -14.93 -0.99 15.93
CA ARG A 518 -16.24 -0.94 15.25
C ARG A 518 -16.42 -2.09 14.26
N THR A 519 -15.33 -2.65 13.78
CA THR A 519 -15.34 -3.81 12.88
C THR A 519 -15.28 -5.14 13.65
N ASP A 520 -15.36 -5.12 14.98
CA ASP A 520 -15.39 -6.33 15.79
C ASP A 520 -16.81 -6.92 15.85
N GLU A 521 -17.00 -8.02 15.13
CA GLU A 521 -18.21 -8.84 15.15
C GLU A 521 -18.10 -10.05 16.10
N GLY A 522 -16.99 -10.16 16.85
CA GLY A 522 -16.73 -11.28 17.75
C GLY A 522 -17.65 -11.28 18.97
N VAL A 523 -18.19 -12.45 19.29
CA VAL A 523 -19.10 -12.65 20.44
C VAL A 523 -18.35 -12.92 21.76
N GLY A 524 -17.03 -13.08 21.73
CA GLY A 524 -16.21 -13.54 22.87
C GLY A 524 -16.33 -15.05 23.10
N VAL A 525 -15.69 -15.57 24.16
CA VAL A 525 -15.77 -17.00 24.55
C VAL A 525 -17.05 -17.24 25.37
N ALA A 526 -17.80 -18.31 25.10
CA ALA A 526 -19.06 -18.65 25.77
C ALA A 526 -18.89 -19.41 27.10
N ASP A 527 -19.89 -19.35 28.01
CA ASP A 527 -20.39 -20.53 28.74
C ASP A 527 -19.40 -21.66 29.13
N ALA A 528 -19.30 -22.60 28.19
CA ALA A 528 -18.76 -23.93 28.41
C ALA A 528 -17.23 -24.01 28.22
N GLU A 529 -16.63 -23.09 27.46
CA GLU A 529 -15.19 -23.14 27.11
C GLU A 529 -14.28 -22.48 28.15
N ALA A 530 -14.78 -21.47 28.88
CA ALA A 530 -14.00 -20.85 29.97
C ALA A 530 -13.90 -21.75 31.21
N SER A 531 -14.90 -22.62 31.41
CA SER A 531 -15.06 -23.48 32.60
C SER A 531 -14.29 -24.80 32.49
N THR A 532 -13.94 -25.22 31.26
CA THR A 532 -13.21 -26.47 31.01
C THR A 532 -11.74 -26.36 31.44
N THR A 533 -11.13 -25.18 31.30
CA THR A 533 -9.74 -24.95 31.76
C THR A 533 -9.60 -24.94 33.29
N THR A 534 -10.63 -24.52 34.02
CA THR A 534 -10.64 -24.58 35.50
C THR A 534 -10.92 -25.99 36.02
N ALA A 535 -11.76 -26.78 35.33
CA ALA A 535 -12.05 -28.16 35.72
C ALA A 535 -10.84 -29.11 35.57
N ASP A 536 -10.02 -28.92 34.53
CA ASP A 536 -8.82 -29.74 34.33
C ASP A 536 -7.75 -29.51 35.42
N LEU A 537 -7.65 -28.29 35.97
CA LEU A 537 -6.72 -27.99 37.07
C LEU A 537 -7.19 -28.55 38.43
N GLU A 538 -8.50 -28.59 38.70
CA GLU A 538 -9.02 -29.23 39.91
C GLU A 538 -8.80 -30.75 39.92
N MET A 539 -8.70 -31.40 38.76
CA MET A 539 -8.42 -32.83 38.66
C MET A 539 -6.97 -33.19 39.05
N PHE A 540 -6.04 -32.23 38.98
CA PHE A 540 -4.65 -32.39 39.39
C PHE A 540 -4.36 -31.88 40.82
N ALA A 541 -5.32 -31.24 41.48
CA ALA A 541 -5.17 -30.64 42.82
C ALA A 541 -5.84 -31.45 43.95
N ARG A 542 -6.20 -32.72 43.73
CA ARG A 542 -6.67 -33.63 44.78
C ARG A 542 -5.59 -34.55 45.32
#